data_AF-A0A350EWD6-F1
#
_entry.id   AF-A0A350EWD6-F1
#
_cell.length_a   1.000
_cell.length_b   1.000
_cell.length_c   1.000
_cell.angle_alpha   90.00
_cell.angle_beta   90.00
_cell.angle_gamma   90.00
#
_symmetry.space_group_name_H-M   'P 1'
#
loop_
_entity.id
_entity.type
_entity.pdbx_description
1 polymer ?
#
loop_
_entity_poly.entity_id
_entity_poly.type
_entity_poly.pdbx_seq_one_letter_code
_entity_poly.pdbx_strand_id
1 'polypeptide(L)'
;MSSNVIFFAWNRSIPGRERISAQHFKDFVSFLESLVKNHGIQSFDPVFLNPHGGDMNGFFLIRGEPAKLKEILSSKEWVTHVFRANMHLQGLGVVRGQTGELIKERMELWTQCIPD
;
A
#
# COMPACT_ATOMS: atom_id res chain seq x y z
N MET A 1 6.17 -7.63 -15.95
CA MET A 1 4.84 -7.07 -15.65
C MET A 1 4.99 -5.89 -14.71
N SER A 2 4.67 -4.68 -15.15
CA SER A 2 4.79 -3.46 -14.36
C SER A 2 3.65 -3.37 -13.34
N SER A 3 3.99 -3.03 -12.10
CA SER A 3 3.02 -2.65 -11.06
C SER A 3 3.10 -1.14 -10.89
N ASN A 4 1.97 -0.45 -10.99
CA ASN A 4 1.88 1.02 -10.89
C ASN A 4 1.29 1.50 -9.57
N VAL A 5 0.94 0.58 -8.67
CA VAL A 5 0.55 0.92 -7.30
C VAL A 5 1.21 0.03 -6.26
N ILE A 6 1.34 0.58 -5.05
CA ILE A 6 1.56 -0.16 -3.82
C ILE A 6 0.29 -0.04 -3.00
N PHE A 7 -0.22 -1.17 -2.55
CA PHE A 7 -1.34 -1.26 -1.63
C PHE A 7 -0.81 -1.63 -0.26
N PHE A 8 -0.86 -0.70 0.69
CA PHE A 8 -0.48 -0.91 2.08
C PHE A 8 -1.76 -0.93 2.89
N ALA A 9 -2.17 -2.09 3.40
CA ALA A 9 -3.44 -2.29 4.08
C ALA A 9 -3.26 -2.83 5.49
N TRP A 10 -4.22 -2.55 6.36
CA TRP A 10 -4.26 -3.03 7.72
C TRP A 10 -5.69 -3.33 8.18
N ASN A 11 -5.80 -4.18 9.20
CA ASN A 11 -7.05 -4.41 9.90
C ASN A 11 -7.25 -3.36 11.00
N ARG A 12 -6.44 -3.41 12.05
CA ARG A 12 -6.57 -2.57 13.25
C ARG A 12 -5.27 -2.53 14.04
N SER A 13 -5.15 -1.59 14.95
CA SER A 13 -4.07 -1.60 15.94
C SER A 13 -4.19 -2.82 16.86
N ILE A 14 -3.06 -3.39 17.25
CA ILE A 14 -3.01 -4.38 18.32
C ILE A 14 -3.45 -3.69 19.63
N PRO A 15 -4.34 -4.31 20.43
CA PRO A 15 -4.79 -3.74 21.69
C PRO A 15 -3.62 -3.26 22.58
N GLY A 16 -3.72 -2.02 23.08
CA GLY A 16 -2.70 -1.38 23.92
C GLY A 16 -1.56 -0.71 23.14
N ARG A 17 -1.53 -0.78 21.80
CA ARG A 17 -0.53 -0.12 20.95
C ARG A 17 -1.08 1.04 20.13
N GLU A 18 -2.33 1.46 20.38
CA GLU A 18 -3.05 2.45 19.57
C GLU A 18 -2.31 3.79 19.47
N ARG A 19 -1.66 4.23 20.56
CA ARG A 19 -0.85 5.46 20.56
C ARG A 19 0.37 5.34 19.66
N ILE A 20 1.02 4.18 19.65
CA ILE A 20 2.18 3.91 18.79
C ILE A 20 1.71 3.86 17.33
N SER A 21 0.58 3.21 17.06
CA SER A 21 -0.01 3.17 15.73
C SER A 21 -0.35 4.57 15.21
N ALA A 22 -1.02 5.39 16.02
CA ALA A 22 -1.37 6.76 15.67
C ALA A 22 -0.13 7.61 15.34
N GLN A 23 0.96 7.48 16.12
CA GLN A 23 2.21 8.16 15.82
C GLN A 23 2.82 7.64 14.52
N HIS A 24 2.87 6.32 14.33
CA HIS A 24 3.46 5.75 13.12
C HIS A 24 2.68 6.13 11.85
N PHE A 25 1.36 6.22 11.90
CA PHE A 25 0.56 6.71 10.77
C PHE A 25 0.92 8.14 10.39
N LYS A 26 1.13 9.04 11.37
CA LYS A 26 1.61 10.40 11.10
C LYS A 26 2.98 10.39 10.43
N ASP A 27 3.93 9.65 11.00
CA ASP A 27 5.28 9.52 10.44
C ASP A 27 5.23 8.98 9.00
N PHE A 28 4.39 7.98 8.74
CA PHE A 28 4.25 7.35 7.44
C PHE A 28 3.60 8.28 6.41
N VAL A 29 2.59 9.06 6.80
CA VAL A 29 2.01 10.11 5.94
C VAL A 29 3.07 11.14 5.57
N SER A 30 3.84 11.65 6.53
CA SER A 30 4.92 12.60 6.25
C SER A 30 5.99 12.02 5.33
N PHE A 31 6.32 10.73 5.48
CA PHE A 31 7.20 10.02 4.55
C PHE A 31 6.62 9.98 3.13
N LEU A 32 5.34 9.62 2.96
CA LEU A 32 4.69 9.60 1.63
C LEU A 32 4.59 11.00 1.01
N GLU A 33 4.28 12.03 1.78
CA GLU A 33 4.29 13.43 1.33
C GLU A 33 5.66 13.85 0.81
N SER A 34 6.73 13.43 1.50
CA SER A 34 8.11 13.68 1.04
C SER A 34 8.41 12.99 -0.29
N LEU A 35 7.90 11.77 -0.50
CA LEU A 35 8.04 11.05 -1.76
C LEU A 35 7.26 11.72 -2.89
N VAL A 36 6.07 12.28 -2.62
CA VAL A 36 5.32 13.08 -3.61
C VAL A 36 6.16 14.30 -4.00
N LYS A 37 6.63 15.07 -3.00
CA LYS A 37 7.40 16.30 -3.21
C LYS A 37 8.69 16.06 -4.02
N ASN A 38 9.36 14.94 -3.76
CA ASN A 38 10.61 14.58 -4.42
C ASN A 38 10.40 13.75 -5.70
N HIS A 39 9.16 13.66 -6.20
CA HIS A 39 8.79 12.88 -7.39
C HIS A 39 9.16 11.38 -7.31
N GLY A 40 9.25 10.81 -6.11
CA GLY A 40 9.40 9.38 -5.87
C GLY A 40 8.10 8.60 -6.14
N ILE A 41 6.96 9.20 -5.80
CA ILE A 41 5.61 8.71 -6.13
C ILE A 41 4.81 9.80 -6.82
N GLN A 42 3.73 9.43 -7.51
CA GLN A 42 2.82 10.37 -8.17
C GLN A 42 1.79 10.92 -7.16
N SER A 43 1.17 10.04 -6.37
CA SER A 43 0.18 10.39 -5.36
C SER A 43 -0.04 9.24 -4.37
N PHE A 44 -0.77 9.51 -3.29
CA PHE A 44 -1.29 8.46 -2.43
C PHE A 44 -2.66 8.84 -1.85
N ASP A 45 -3.52 7.85 -1.63
CA ASP A 45 -4.84 8.01 -1.05
C ASP A 45 -4.92 7.25 0.29
N PRO A 46 -5.05 7.92 1.45
CA PRO A 46 -5.39 7.29 2.72
C PRO A 46 -6.89 7.02 2.80
N VAL A 47 -7.28 5.76 3.03
CA VAL A 47 -8.69 5.34 3.06
C VAL A 47 -8.99 4.59 4.35
N PHE A 48 -10.03 5.04 5.06
CA PHE A 48 -10.71 4.24 6.08
C PHE A 48 -11.95 3.60 5.49
N LEU A 49 -12.17 2.33 5.82
CA LEU A 49 -13.34 1.58 5.42
C LEU A 49 -14.35 1.58 6.56
N ASN A 50 -15.63 1.69 6.20
CA ASN A 50 -16.71 1.50 7.14
C ASN A 50 -16.76 0.04 7.62
N PRO A 51 -17.37 -0.25 8.78
CA PRO A 51 -17.55 -1.61 9.26
C PRO A 51 -18.25 -2.48 8.21
N HIS A 52 -17.61 -3.59 7.84
CA HIS A 52 -18.02 -4.46 6.72
C HIS A 52 -17.79 -5.96 7.03
N GLY A 53 -17.41 -6.30 8.27
CA GLY A 53 -17.20 -7.69 8.72
C GLY A 53 -15.95 -8.38 8.19
N GLY A 54 -15.20 -7.72 7.29
CA GLY A 54 -13.94 -8.21 6.75
C GLY A 54 -12.74 -7.97 7.66
N ASP A 55 -11.56 -8.33 7.15
CA ASP A 55 -10.28 -8.28 7.86
C ASP A 55 -9.39 -7.09 7.46
N MET A 56 -9.93 -6.11 6.73
CA MET A 56 -9.22 -4.91 6.28
C MET A 56 -10.05 -3.66 6.56
N ASN A 57 -9.63 -2.77 7.46
CA ASN A 57 -10.39 -1.55 7.78
C ASN A 57 -9.73 -0.25 7.29
N GLY A 58 -8.52 -0.32 6.75
CA GLY A 58 -7.91 0.82 6.11
C GLY A 58 -6.73 0.46 5.22
N PHE A 59 -6.41 1.36 4.30
CA PHE A 59 -5.27 1.22 3.42
C PHE A 59 -4.73 2.57 2.93
N PHE A 60 -3.49 2.56 2.47
CA PHE A 60 -2.92 3.56 1.59
C PHE A 60 -2.81 2.98 0.19
N LEU A 61 -3.38 3.68 -0.80
CA LEU A 61 -3.18 3.36 -2.20
C LEU A 61 -2.16 4.33 -2.79
N ILE A 62 -0.93 3.85 -2.98
CA ILE A 62 0.21 4.67 -3.40
C ILE A 62 0.45 4.44 -4.89
N ARG A 63 0.47 5.52 -5.68
CA ARG A 63 0.59 5.49 -7.15
C ARG A 63 1.93 5.99 -7.60
N GLY A 64 2.50 5.37 -8.63
CA GLY A 64 3.78 5.80 -9.16
C GLY A 64 4.32 4.93 -10.28
N GLU A 65 5.42 5.39 -10.86
CA GLU A 65 6.09 4.65 -11.93
C GLU A 65 6.64 3.31 -11.42
N PRO A 66 6.52 2.22 -12.18
CA PRO A 66 6.92 0.88 -11.73
C PRO A 66 8.37 0.79 -11.23
N ALA A 67 9.30 1.47 -11.90
CA ALA A 67 10.71 1.50 -11.52
C ALA A 67 10.92 2.24 -10.20
N LYS A 68 10.34 3.44 -10.04
CA LYS A 68 10.46 4.23 -8.81
C LYS A 68 9.84 3.53 -7.60
N LEU A 69 8.68 2.91 -7.79
CA LEU A 69 8.04 2.15 -6.73
C LEU A 69 8.87 0.92 -6.33
N LYS A 70 9.59 0.28 -7.28
CA LYS A 70 10.53 -0.81 -6.97
C LYS A 70 11.69 -0.30 -6.11
N GLU A 71 12.25 0.85 -6.43
CA GLU A 71 13.33 1.48 -5.65
C GLU A 71 12.87 1.77 -4.22
N ILE A 72 11.68 2.36 -4.06
CA ILE A 72 11.08 2.64 -2.74
C ILE A 72 10.94 1.34 -1.93
N LEU A 73 10.38 0.28 -2.52
CA LEU A 73 10.21 -1.01 -1.84
C LEU A 73 11.54 -1.61 -1.35
N SER A 74 12.64 -1.35 -2.05
CA SER A 74 13.99 -1.79 -1.66
C SER A 74 14.69 -0.84 -0.69
N SER A 75 14.15 0.35 -0.44
CA SER A 75 14.78 1.35 0.41
C SER A 75 14.73 0.94 1.89
N LYS A 76 15.80 1.27 2.62
CA LYS A 76 15.89 1.03 4.08
C LYS A 76 14.74 1.71 4.84
N GLU A 77 14.39 2.93 4.43
CA GLU A 77 13.36 3.72 5.07
C GLU A 77 11.98 3.07 4.94
N TRP A 78 11.61 2.64 3.72
CA TRP A 78 10.39 1.86 3.49
C TRP A 78 10.35 0.58 4.33
N VAL A 79 11.40 -0.23 4.27
CA VAL A 79 11.49 -1.49 5.03
C VAL A 79 11.34 -1.24 6.54
N THR A 80 11.90 -0.14 7.04
CA THR A 80 11.75 0.27 8.43
C THR A 80 10.29 0.58 8.77
N HIS A 81 9.56 1.31 7.93
CA HIS A 81 8.13 1.56 8.13
C HIS A 81 7.31 0.27 8.13
N VAL A 82 7.59 -0.67 7.21
CA VAL A 82 6.91 -1.97 7.16
C VAL A 82 7.18 -2.78 8.43
N PHE A 83 8.41 -2.81 8.93
CA PHE A 83 8.72 -3.47 10.20
C PHE A 83 8.05 -2.81 11.40
N ARG A 84 8.06 -1.47 11.47
CA ARG A 84 7.35 -0.74 12.52
C ARG A 84 5.85 -1.07 12.49
N ALA A 85 5.23 -1.06 11.31
CA ALA A 85 3.82 -1.42 11.15
C ALA A 85 3.51 -2.85 11.62
N ASN A 86 4.34 -3.83 11.27
CA ASN A 86 4.18 -5.23 11.71
C ASN A 86 4.13 -5.36 13.24
N MET A 87 4.81 -4.47 13.97
CA MET A 87 4.84 -4.53 15.42
C MET A 87 3.54 -4.04 16.05
N HIS A 88 2.74 -3.19 15.41
CA HIS A 88 1.57 -2.59 16.07
C HIS A 88 0.25 -2.75 15.32
N LEU A 89 0.25 -3.28 14.10
CA LEU A 89 -0.96 -3.52 13.32
C LEU A 89 -1.25 -5.02 13.21
N GLN A 90 -2.53 -5.37 13.26
CA GLN A 90 -3.04 -6.67 12.83
C GLN A 90 -3.39 -6.63 11.35
N GLY A 91 -3.22 -7.75 10.65
CA GLY A 91 -3.60 -7.89 9.24
C GLY A 91 -2.83 -6.95 8.31
N LEU A 92 -1.56 -6.63 8.62
CA LEU A 92 -0.74 -5.83 7.73
C LEU A 92 -0.47 -6.59 6.43
N GLY A 93 -0.82 -5.97 5.32
CA GLY A 93 -0.51 -6.46 3.97
C GLY A 93 0.11 -5.35 3.13
N VAL A 94 1.23 -5.65 2.48
CA VAL A 94 1.87 -4.72 1.53
C VAL A 94 2.06 -5.46 0.23
N VAL A 95 1.31 -5.07 -0.80
CA VAL A 95 1.33 -5.75 -2.09
C VAL A 95 1.46 -4.78 -3.25
N ARG A 96 1.97 -5.30 -4.36
CA ARG A 96 2.00 -4.59 -5.63
C ARG A 96 0.69 -4.80 -6.35
N GLY A 97 0.17 -3.73 -6.94
CA GLY A 97 -1.06 -3.77 -7.71
C GLY A 97 -0.87 -3.19 -9.11
N GLN A 98 -1.89 -3.39 -9.92
CA GLN A 98 -1.99 -2.84 -11.27
C GLN A 98 -3.31 -2.08 -11.39
N THR A 99 -3.26 -0.92 -12.03
CA THR A 99 -4.41 -0.04 -12.28
C THR A 99 -4.31 0.60 -13.66
N GLY A 100 -5.33 1.35 -14.10
CA GLY A 100 -5.31 2.06 -15.38
C GLY A 100 -5.24 1.11 -16.57
N GLU A 101 -4.47 1.47 -17.61
CA GLU A 101 -4.38 0.73 -18.87
C GLU A 101 -3.94 -0.74 -18.70
N LEU A 102 -3.13 -1.02 -17.68
CA LEU A 102 -2.67 -2.39 -17.38
C LEU A 102 -3.82 -3.35 -17.00
N ILE A 103 -4.98 -2.82 -16.59
CA ILE A 103 -6.15 -3.64 -16.31
C ILE A 103 -6.65 -4.32 -17.58
N LYS A 104 -6.68 -3.60 -18.71
CA LYS A 104 -7.17 -4.15 -19.98
C LYS A 104 -6.32 -5.33 -20.42
N GLU A 105 -5.00 -5.19 -20.42
CA GLU A 105 -4.06 -6.28 -20.74
C GLU A 105 -4.25 -7.49 -19.81
N ARG A 106 -4.53 -7.26 -18.52
CA ARG A 106 -4.77 -8.33 -17.56
C ARG A 106 -6.09 -9.04 -17.78
N MET A 107 -7.14 -8.30 -18.12
CA MET A 107 -8.45 -8.86 -18.46
C MET A 107 -8.41 -9.70 -19.73
N GLU A 108 -7.69 -9.24 -20.75
CA GLU A 108 -7.46 -10.00 -21.98
C GLU A 108 -6.74 -11.32 -21.69
N LEU A 109 -5.63 -11.28 -20.95
CA LEU A 109 -4.91 -12.49 -20.54
C LEU A 109 -5.78 -13.42 -19.69
N TRP A 110 -6.52 -12.88 -18.72
CA TRP A 110 -7.40 -13.68 -17.87
C TRP A 110 -8.46 -14.42 -18.69
N THR A 111 -9.08 -13.75 -19.66
CA THR A 111 -10.09 -14.35 -20.54
C THR A 111 -9.52 -15.50 -21.36
N GLN A 112 -8.27 -15.38 -21.83
CA GLN A 112 -7.57 -16.46 -22.56
C GLN A 112 -7.26 -17.69 -21.69
N CYS A 113 -7.26 -17.55 -20.37
CA CYS A 113 -7.01 -18.65 -19.44
C CYS A 113 -8.29 -19.39 -19.01
N ILE A 114 -9.48 -18.94 -19.43
CA ILE A 114 -10.74 -19.60 -19.11
C ILE A 114 -10.82 -20.88 -19.96
N PRO A 115 -10.91 -22.07 -19.35
CA PRO A 115 -11.15 -23.31 -20.10
C PRO A 115 -12.52 -23.28 -20.79
N ASP A 116 -12.64 -23.97 -21.91
CA ASP A 116 -13.91 -24.16 -22.63
C ASP A 116 -15.01 -24.81 -21.77
#